data_AF-A0A6J4NII6-F1
#
_entry.id   AF-A0A6J4NII6-F1
#
_cell.length_a   1.000
_cell.length_b   1.000
_cell.length_c   1.000
_cell.angle_alpha   90.00
_cell.angle_beta   90.00
_cell.angle_gamma   90.00
#
_symmetry.space_group_name_H-M   'P 1'
#
loop_
_entity.id
_entity.type
_entity.pdbx_description
1 polymer ?
#
loop_
_entity_poly.entity_id
_entity_poly.type
_entity_poly.pdbx_seq_one_letter_code
_entity_poly.pdbx_strand_id
1 'polypeptide(L)'
;MDDAAKALAVTCNQCGAALDLPAATRFVTCTYCGTRLEVRRAGGAAYTEILESIHERTEQIAGDVEHLRRQNELEQVDREWMMRRESLMVSTKHGGRHVPSGGAGLIVAALAAVFGVVWIGIAISMGAPIIFPLFGFVFVAVAVINGVTHVRKAGEYQQAEADYERRRRQLQRELDDGR
;
A
#
# COMPACT_ATOMS: atom_id res chain seq x y z
N MET A 1 -38.46 -10.19 -63.52
CA MET A 1 -39.51 -10.13 -62.48
C MET A 1 -38.81 -9.62 -61.24
N ASP A 2 -38.69 -8.31 -61.22
CA ASP A 2 -37.80 -7.54 -60.38
C ASP A 2 -38.43 -7.33 -59.00
N ASP A 3 -38.10 -8.20 -58.05
CA ASP A 3 -38.25 -7.89 -56.63
C ASP A 3 -37.15 -6.90 -56.26
N ALA A 4 -37.41 -5.64 -56.59
CA ALA A 4 -36.61 -4.50 -56.21
C ALA A 4 -36.46 -4.51 -54.67
N ALA A 5 -35.30 -4.98 -54.22
CA ALA A 5 -34.91 -5.04 -52.82
C ALA A 5 -35.14 -3.67 -52.18
N LYS A 6 -36.20 -3.56 -51.37
CA LYS A 6 -36.54 -2.33 -50.66
C LYS A 6 -35.38 -1.96 -49.74
N ALA A 7 -34.60 -0.97 -50.15
CA ALA A 7 -33.52 -0.41 -49.35
C ALA A 7 -34.15 0.20 -48.09
N LEU A 8 -33.62 -0.21 -46.95
CA LEU A 8 -34.01 0.29 -45.65
C LEU A 8 -32.85 1.14 -45.12
N ALA A 9 -33.13 2.44 -44.95
CA ALA A 9 -32.21 3.36 -44.32
C ALA A 9 -32.23 3.13 -42.80
N VAL A 10 -31.09 2.74 -42.25
CA VAL A 10 -30.85 2.66 -40.80
C VAL A 10 -29.61 3.47 -40.46
N THR A 11 -29.56 4.08 -39.28
CA THR A 11 -28.37 4.78 -38.82
C THR A 11 -27.46 3.84 -38.03
N CYS A 12 -26.15 4.03 -38.18
CA CYS A 12 -25.15 3.39 -37.32
C CYS A 12 -25.27 3.92 -35.89
N ASN A 13 -25.46 3.03 -34.92
CA ASN A 13 -25.59 3.41 -33.50
C ASN A 13 -24.27 3.86 -32.85
N GLN A 14 -23.12 3.67 -33.52
CA GLN A 14 -21.81 4.10 -33.02
C GLN A 14 -21.39 5.50 -33.53
N CYS A 15 -21.68 5.82 -34.81
CA CYS A 15 -21.16 7.04 -35.45
C CYS A 15 -22.24 7.90 -36.14
N GLY A 16 -23.50 7.45 -36.20
CA GLY A 16 -24.59 8.17 -36.83
C GLY A 16 -24.64 8.11 -38.37
N ALA A 17 -23.69 7.44 -39.03
CA ALA A 17 -23.69 7.30 -40.49
C ALA A 17 -24.97 6.60 -40.99
N ALA A 18 -25.54 7.10 -42.09
CA ALA A 18 -26.67 6.47 -42.76
C ALA A 18 -26.19 5.21 -43.51
N LEU A 19 -26.92 4.10 -43.34
CA LEU A 19 -26.64 2.81 -43.97
C LEU A 19 -27.88 2.38 -44.75
N ASP A 20 -27.72 2.21 -46.06
CA ASP A 20 -28.76 1.65 -46.93
C ASP A 20 -28.55 0.15 -47.07
N LEU A 21 -29.48 -0.63 -46.53
CA LEU A 21 -29.36 -2.08 -46.48
C LEU A 21 -30.58 -2.76 -47.07
N PRO A 22 -30.40 -3.91 -47.75
CA PRO A 22 -31.52 -4.77 -48.11
C PRO A 22 -32.37 -5.14 -46.88
N ALA A 23 -33.69 -5.22 -47.07
CA ALA A 23 -34.63 -5.54 -45.98
C ALA A 23 -34.28 -6.85 -45.21
N ALA A 24 -33.61 -7.81 -45.88
CA ALA A 24 -33.22 -9.10 -45.31
C ALA A 24 -31.88 -9.09 -44.54
N THR A 25 -31.14 -7.98 -44.52
CA THR A 25 -29.81 -7.94 -43.89
C THR A 25 -29.92 -7.96 -42.36
N ARG A 26 -29.31 -8.98 -41.73
CA ARG A 26 -29.25 -9.14 -40.26
C ARG A 26 -27.99 -8.53 -39.63
N PHE A 27 -26.87 -8.59 -40.34
CA PHE A 27 -25.60 -8.04 -39.88
C PHE A 27 -25.04 -7.09 -40.93
N VAL A 28 -24.50 -5.97 -40.49
CA VAL A 28 -23.89 -4.95 -41.36
C VAL A 28 -22.61 -4.45 -40.72
N THR A 29 -21.60 -4.21 -41.55
CA THR A 29 -20.40 -3.46 -41.15
C THR A 29 -20.56 -2.02 -41.63
N CYS A 30 -20.48 -1.06 -40.72
CA CYS A 30 -20.54 0.34 -41.09
C CYS A 30 -19.32 0.71 -41.95
N THR A 31 -19.54 1.23 -43.16
CA THR A 31 -18.46 1.66 -44.07
C THR A 31 -17.71 2.89 -43.60
N TYR A 32 -18.27 3.65 -42.65
CA TYR A 32 -17.66 4.86 -42.11
C TYR A 32 -16.75 4.57 -40.90
N CYS A 33 -17.24 3.85 -39.88
CA CYS A 33 -16.48 3.58 -38.64
C CYS A 33 -16.00 2.13 -38.50
N GLY A 34 -16.31 1.24 -39.44
CA GLY A 34 -15.89 -0.16 -39.41
C GLY A 34 -16.59 -1.04 -38.39
N THR A 35 -17.48 -0.51 -37.54
CA THR A 35 -18.16 -1.28 -36.48
C THR A 35 -19.13 -2.30 -37.08
N ARG A 36 -19.09 -3.53 -36.54
CA ARG A 36 -20.05 -4.60 -36.85
C ARG A 36 -21.33 -4.44 -36.02
N LEU A 37 -22.46 -4.41 -36.70
CA LEU A 37 -23.77 -4.11 -36.12
C LEU A 37 -24.76 -5.25 -36.43
N GLU A 38 -25.61 -5.60 -35.46
CA GLU A 38 -26.84 -6.37 -35.70
C GLU A 38 -27.99 -5.41 -36.01
N VAL A 39 -28.76 -5.70 -37.05
CA VAL A 39 -29.96 -4.95 -37.41
C VAL A 39 -31.16 -5.60 -36.70
N ARG A 40 -31.70 -4.95 -35.68
CA ARG A 40 -32.90 -5.38 -34.94
C ARG A 40 -34.14 -4.69 -35.51
N ARG A 41 -35.25 -5.43 -35.56
CA ARG A 41 -36.53 -4.99 -36.12
C ARG A 41 -37.64 -5.23 -35.11
N ALA A 42 -38.30 -4.18 -34.64
CA ALA A 42 -39.40 -4.26 -33.69
C ALA A 42 -40.39 -3.12 -33.92
N GLY A 43 -41.70 -3.40 -33.92
CA GLY A 43 -42.75 -2.37 -33.92
C GLY A 43 -42.77 -1.41 -35.12
N GLY A 44 -42.24 -1.83 -36.29
CA GLY A 44 -42.18 -0.97 -37.49
C GLY A 44 -40.93 -0.10 -37.59
N ALA A 45 -40.03 -0.15 -36.60
CA ALA A 45 -38.73 0.50 -36.64
C ALA A 45 -37.60 -0.53 -36.81
N ALA A 46 -36.52 -0.09 -37.45
CA ALA A 46 -35.27 -0.83 -37.54
C ALA A 46 -34.14 0.00 -36.94
N TYR A 47 -33.36 -0.61 -36.06
CA TYR A 47 -32.23 0.02 -35.40
C TYR A 47 -31.02 -0.91 -35.43
N THR A 48 -29.82 -0.34 -35.31
CA THR A 48 -28.57 -1.10 -35.25
C THR A 48 -28.09 -1.22 -33.81
N GLU A 49 -27.55 -2.38 -33.44
CA GLU A 49 -26.94 -2.63 -32.13
C GLU A 49 -25.50 -3.14 -32.34
N ILE A 50 -24.57 -2.67 -31.51
CA ILE A 50 -23.14 -3.00 -31.65
C ILE A 50 -22.90 -4.40 -31.10
N LEU A 51 -22.36 -5.30 -31.91
CA LEU A 51 -22.21 -6.72 -31.52
C LEU A 51 -20.97 -6.99 -30.64
N GLU A 52 -19.96 -6.11 -30.69
CA GLU A 52 -18.58 -6.53 -30.40
C GLU A 52 -17.89 -5.83 -29.22
N SER A 53 -18.53 -4.87 -28.54
CA SER A 53 -17.79 -4.00 -27.59
C SER A 53 -17.85 -4.38 -26.11
N ILE A 54 -18.45 -5.51 -25.72
CA ILE A 54 -18.64 -5.87 -24.30
C ILE A 54 -17.61 -6.90 -23.79
N HIS A 55 -17.14 -7.83 -24.62
CA HIS A 55 -16.28 -8.92 -24.15
C HIS A 55 -14.80 -8.50 -23.97
N GLU A 56 -14.21 -7.83 -24.96
CA GLU A 56 -12.80 -7.38 -24.90
C GLU A 56 -12.51 -6.35 -23.80
N ARG A 57 -13.45 -5.43 -23.55
CA ARG A 57 -13.29 -4.41 -22.50
C ARG A 57 -13.36 -5.03 -21.10
N THR A 58 -14.09 -6.11 -20.91
CA THR A 58 -14.25 -6.73 -19.59
C THR A 58 -12.96 -7.44 -19.16
N GLU A 59 -12.25 -8.09 -20.08
CA GLU A 59 -10.97 -8.75 -19.79
C GLU A 59 -9.84 -7.75 -19.50
N GLN A 60 -9.75 -6.66 -20.27
CA GLN A 60 -8.77 -5.60 -20.02
C GLN A 60 -9.02 -4.90 -18.67
N ILE A 61 -10.28 -4.61 -18.36
CA ILE A 61 -10.65 -4.02 -17.06
C ILE A 61 -10.33 -4.98 -15.91
N ALA A 62 -10.55 -6.29 -16.07
CA ALA A 62 -10.23 -7.27 -15.04
C ALA A 62 -8.72 -7.29 -14.74
N GLY A 63 -7.87 -7.26 -15.77
CA GLY A 63 -6.42 -7.16 -15.62
C GLY A 63 -5.97 -5.85 -14.96
N ASP A 64 -6.54 -4.72 -15.37
CA ASP A 64 -6.21 -3.40 -14.81
C ASP A 64 -6.61 -3.28 -13.33
N VAL A 65 -7.78 -3.82 -12.95
CA VAL A 65 -8.23 -3.85 -11.55
C VAL A 65 -7.29 -4.66 -10.68
N GLU A 66 -6.78 -5.79 -11.17
CA GLU A 66 -5.87 -6.63 -10.42
C GLU A 66 -4.50 -5.97 -10.24
N HIS A 67 -3.97 -5.30 -11.27
CA HIS A 67 -2.76 -4.51 -11.17
C HIS A 67 -2.92 -3.34 -10.18
N LEU A 68 -4.03 -2.60 -10.26
CA LEU A 68 -4.34 -1.50 -9.33
C LEU A 68 -4.48 -1.99 -7.88
N ARG A 69 -5.10 -3.16 -7.67
CA ARG A 69 -5.24 -3.76 -6.33
C ARG A 69 -3.87 -4.04 -5.71
N ARG A 70 -2.96 -4.66 -6.46
CA ARG A 70 -1.60 -4.97 -5.98
C ARG A 70 -0.80 -3.70 -5.69
N GLN A 71 -0.95 -2.66 -6.51
CA GLN A 71 -0.36 -1.34 -6.22
C GLN A 71 -0.90 -0.74 -4.92
N ASN A 72 -2.22 -0.84 -4.69
CA ASN A 72 -2.84 -0.33 -3.46
C ASN A 72 -2.34 -1.06 -2.20
N GLU A 73 -2.17 -2.38 -2.29
CA GLU A 73 -1.63 -3.20 -1.20
C GLU A 73 -0.20 -2.78 -0.82
N LEU A 74 0.64 -2.47 -1.81
CA LEU A 74 1.99 -1.93 -1.58
C LEU A 74 1.95 -0.58 -0.84
N GLU A 75 1.10 0.34 -1.30
CA GLU A 75 0.90 1.65 -0.64
C GLU A 75 0.34 1.52 0.78
N GLN A 76 -0.50 0.52 1.03
CA GLN A 76 -1.03 0.24 2.36
C GLN A 76 0.09 -0.22 3.30
N VAL A 77 0.92 -1.16 2.87
CA VAL A 77 2.08 -1.65 3.64
C VAL A 77 3.08 -0.52 3.92
N ASP A 78 3.34 0.35 2.93
CA ASP A 78 4.21 1.50 3.09
C ASP A 78 3.65 2.52 4.10
N ARG A 79 2.33 2.77 4.09
CA ARG A 79 1.68 3.64 5.09
C ARG A 79 1.71 3.06 6.50
N GLU A 80 1.42 1.77 6.64
CA GLU A 80 1.49 1.07 7.92
C GLU A 80 2.91 1.14 8.50
N TRP A 81 3.92 0.94 7.64
CA TRP A 81 5.31 1.08 8.04
C TRP A 81 5.65 2.49 8.50
N MET A 82 5.24 3.53 7.76
CA MET A 82 5.51 4.92 8.17
C MET A 82 4.94 5.23 9.56
N MET A 83 3.69 4.84 9.82
CA MET A 83 3.05 5.05 11.13
C MET A 83 3.76 4.26 12.24
N ARG A 84 4.08 2.98 11.99
CA ARG A 84 4.74 2.12 12.97
C ARG A 84 6.15 2.59 13.26
N ARG A 85 6.92 2.95 12.23
CA ARG A 85 8.26 3.51 12.32
C ARG A 85 8.27 4.77 13.15
N GLU A 86 7.33 5.69 12.91
CA GLU A 86 7.22 6.94 13.66
C GLU A 86 6.94 6.70 15.16
N SER A 87 6.07 5.73 15.49
CA SER A 87 5.80 5.36 16.88
C SER A 87 7.02 4.76 17.62
N LEU A 88 7.90 4.08 16.87
CA LEU A 88 9.09 3.41 17.39
C LEU A 88 10.33 4.31 17.40
N MET A 89 10.31 5.44 16.69
CA MET A 89 11.39 6.42 16.75
C MET A 89 11.46 7.09 18.13
N VAL A 90 12.66 7.50 18.53
CA VAL A 90 12.89 8.23 19.78
C VAL A 90 13.21 9.69 19.42
N SER A 91 12.46 10.61 20.04
CA SER A 91 12.71 12.05 19.92
C SER A 91 13.79 12.48 20.89
N THR A 92 14.80 13.20 20.41
CA THR A 92 15.73 13.91 21.29
C THR A 92 15.08 15.19 21.83
N LYS A 93 15.62 15.69 22.94
CA LYS A 93 15.29 16.99 23.54
C LYS A 93 15.34 18.16 22.53
N HIS A 94 16.10 18.02 21.44
CA HIS A 94 16.25 19.03 20.39
C HIS A 94 15.34 18.81 19.17
N GLY A 95 14.30 17.98 19.27
CA GLY A 95 13.33 17.76 18.20
C GLY A 95 13.79 16.83 17.07
N GLY A 96 15.06 16.42 17.05
CA GLY A 96 15.54 15.42 16.11
C GLY A 96 14.91 14.04 16.38
N ARG A 97 14.53 13.31 15.33
CA ARG A 97 14.08 11.92 15.43
C ARG A 97 15.21 11.01 14.98
N HIS A 98 15.58 10.06 15.83
CA HIS A 98 16.67 9.15 15.55
C HIS A 98 16.15 7.71 15.63
N VAL A 99 16.72 6.85 14.79
CA VAL A 99 16.48 5.41 14.88
C VAL A 99 16.99 4.95 16.25
N PRO A 100 16.17 4.22 17.04
CA PRO A 100 16.59 3.73 18.34
C PRO A 100 17.81 2.80 18.19
N SER A 101 18.99 3.27 18.59
CA SER A 101 20.20 2.45 18.61
C SER A 101 20.33 1.73 19.95
N GLY A 102 20.15 0.41 19.93
CA GLY A 102 20.22 -0.40 21.15
C GLY A 102 21.59 -0.33 21.84
N GLY A 103 22.68 -0.23 21.07
CA GLY A 103 24.05 -0.23 21.58
C GLY A 103 24.42 1.01 22.41
N ALA A 104 24.03 2.21 21.96
CA ALA A 104 24.38 3.44 22.67
C ALA A 104 23.62 3.55 24.01
N GLY A 105 22.33 3.19 24.03
CA GLY A 105 21.52 3.19 25.25
C GLY A 105 22.03 2.19 26.31
N LEU A 106 22.46 1.00 25.87
CA LEU A 106 23.06 0.00 26.75
C LEU A 106 24.35 0.46 27.41
N ILE A 107 25.25 1.06 26.64
CA ILE A 107 26.55 1.53 27.15
C ILE A 107 26.33 2.62 28.21
N VAL A 108 25.45 3.58 27.93
CA VAL A 108 25.12 4.66 28.88
C VAL A 108 24.49 4.09 30.16
N ALA A 109 23.54 3.15 30.04
CA ALA A 109 22.91 2.52 31.20
C ALA A 109 23.91 1.71 32.04
N ALA A 110 24.82 0.97 31.40
CA ALA A 110 25.86 0.20 32.08
C ALA A 110 26.84 1.10 32.85
N LEU A 111 27.32 2.19 32.21
CA LEU A 111 28.21 3.15 32.85
C LEU A 111 27.53 3.84 34.04
N ALA A 112 26.27 4.24 33.89
CA ALA A 112 25.48 4.84 34.96
C ALA A 112 25.28 3.86 36.13
N ALA A 113 25.00 2.59 35.86
CA ALA A 113 24.86 1.56 36.89
C ALA A 113 26.17 1.35 37.67
N VAL A 114 27.31 1.22 36.99
CA VAL A 114 28.63 1.08 37.63
C VAL A 114 28.95 2.30 38.49
N PHE A 115 28.74 3.51 37.94
CA PHE A 115 28.95 4.75 38.69
C PHE A 115 28.08 4.83 39.95
N GLY A 116 26.79 4.47 39.85
CA GLY A 116 25.87 4.46 40.98
C GLY A 116 26.31 3.50 42.09
N VAL A 117 26.80 2.30 41.73
CA VAL A 117 27.33 1.34 42.72
C VAL A 117 28.57 1.89 43.44
N VAL A 118 29.50 2.49 42.69
CA VAL A 118 30.70 3.12 43.27
C VAL A 118 30.32 4.27 44.20
N TRP A 119 29.37 5.12 43.79
CA TRP A 119 28.87 6.23 44.61
C TRP A 119 28.27 5.76 45.95
N ILE A 120 27.46 4.70 45.93
CA ILE A 120 26.87 4.11 47.16
C ILE A 120 27.97 3.66 48.12
N GLY A 121 28.99 2.96 47.61
CA GLY A 121 30.12 2.49 48.43
C GLY A 121 30.88 3.63 49.10
N ILE A 122 31.18 4.70 48.35
CA ILE A 122 31.84 5.90 48.89
C ILE A 122 30.97 6.58 49.95
N ALA A 123 29.68 6.78 49.66
CA ALA A 123 28.75 7.42 50.59
C ALA A 123 28.65 6.66 51.93
N ILE A 124 28.57 5.33 51.88
CA ILE A 124 28.56 4.48 53.08
C ILE A 124 29.89 4.61 53.84
N SER A 125 31.03 4.57 53.15
CA SER A 125 32.35 4.65 53.78
C SER A 125 32.63 5.98 54.50
N MET A 126 32.03 7.08 54.01
CA MET A 126 32.21 8.41 54.60
C MET A 126 31.20 8.70 55.73
N GLY A 127 30.36 7.73 56.10
CA GLY A 127 29.30 7.93 57.09
C GLY A 127 28.28 8.99 56.67
N ALA A 128 28.08 9.17 55.36
CA ALA A 128 27.17 10.17 54.85
C ALA A 128 25.72 9.86 55.32
N PRO A 129 24.87 10.89 55.47
CA PRO A 129 23.47 10.70 55.79
C PRO A 129 22.79 9.70 54.83
N ILE A 130 21.87 8.88 55.35
CA ILE A 130 21.26 7.75 54.62
C ILE A 130 20.57 8.11 53.29
N ILE A 131 20.22 9.38 53.12
CA ILE A 131 19.63 9.90 51.87
C ILE A 131 20.57 9.75 50.66
N PHE A 132 21.89 9.83 50.86
CA PHE A 132 22.88 9.72 49.78
C PHE A 132 22.97 8.31 49.18
N PRO A 133 23.14 7.22 49.97
CA PRO A 133 23.11 5.87 49.43
C PRO A 133 21.72 5.49 48.88
N LEU A 134 20.63 5.93 49.51
CA LEU A 134 19.27 5.72 48.98
C LEU A 134 19.08 6.34 47.60
N PHE A 135 19.57 7.57 47.39
CA PHE A 135 19.56 8.21 46.08
C PHE A 135 20.35 7.37 45.05
N GLY A 136 21.51 6.83 45.44
CA GLY A 136 22.29 5.94 44.59
C GLY A 136 21.51 4.68 44.16
N PHE A 137 20.81 4.02 45.08
CA PHE A 137 19.98 2.86 44.75
C PHE A 137 18.87 3.20 43.75
N VAL A 138 18.15 4.32 43.97
CA VAL A 138 17.12 4.79 43.04
C VAL A 138 17.72 5.11 41.67
N PHE A 139 18.88 5.77 41.64
CA PHE A 139 19.58 6.10 40.40
C PHE A 139 19.95 4.85 39.59
N VAL A 140 20.51 3.82 40.23
CA VAL A 140 20.83 2.54 39.59
C VAL A 140 19.57 1.86 39.07
N ALA A 141 18.48 1.83 39.85
CA ALA A 141 17.21 1.25 39.42
C ALA A 141 16.66 1.96 38.17
N VAL A 142 16.69 3.30 38.15
CA VAL A 142 16.27 4.11 36.98
C VAL A 142 17.17 3.83 35.77
N ALA A 143 18.49 3.75 35.96
CA ALA A 143 19.43 3.45 34.86
C ALA A 143 19.15 2.08 34.22
N VAL A 144 18.89 1.05 35.04
CA VAL A 144 18.55 -0.30 34.56
C VAL A 144 17.22 -0.30 33.80
N ILE A 145 16.17 0.32 34.37
CA ILE A 145 14.85 0.38 33.73
C ILE A 145 14.94 1.07 32.35
N ASN A 146 15.61 2.23 32.28
CA ASN A 146 15.81 2.95 31.02
C ASN A 146 16.66 2.14 30.03
N GLY A 147 17.70 1.46 30.49
CA GLY A 147 18.51 0.58 29.63
C GLY A 147 17.67 -0.53 28.99
N VAL A 148 16.84 -1.22 29.77
CA VAL A 148 15.98 -2.30 29.28
C VAL A 148 14.94 -1.80 28.28
N THR A 149 14.29 -0.66 28.54
CA THR A 149 13.29 -0.10 27.62
C THR A 149 13.91 0.34 26.30
N HIS A 150 15.12 0.92 26.31
CA HIS A 150 15.84 1.28 25.09
C HIS A 150 16.19 0.07 24.23
N VAL A 151 16.62 -1.04 24.84
CA VAL A 151 16.93 -2.28 24.10
C VAL A 151 15.69 -2.89 23.49
N ARG A 152 14.60 -3.01 24.27
CA ARG A 152 13.34 -3.57 23.78
C ARG A 152 12.81 -2.76 22.60
N LYS A 153 12.78 -1.43 22.72
CA LYS A 153 12.30 -0.55 21.66
C LYS A 153 13.17 -0.62 20.40
N ALA A 154 14.49 -0.74 20.54
CA ALA A 154 15.39 -0.96 19.41
C ALA A 154 15.14 -2.31 18.72
N GLY A 155 14.90 -3.38 19.50
CA GLY A 155 14.55 -4.70 18.97
C GLY A 155 13.20 -4.69 18.24
N GLU A 156 12.19 -4.04 18.80
CA GLU A 156 10.87 -3.88 18.17
C GLU A 156 10.96 -3.13 16.84
N TYR A 157 11.79 -2.08 16.77
CA TYR A 157 12.06 -1.38 15.52
C TYR A 157 12.68 -2.30 14.47
N GLN A 158 13.74 -3.02 14.81
CA GLN A 158 14.45 -3.92 13.88
C GLN A 158 13.56 -5.05 13.38
N GLN A 159 12.74 -5.63 14.27
CA GLN A 159 11.78 -6.67 13.89
C GLN A 159 10.70 -6.12 12.95
N ALA A 160 10.12 -4.96 13.28
CA ALA A 160 9.11 -4.33 12.44
C ALA A 160 9.66 -3.94 11.05
N GLU A 161 10.91 -3.47 10.98
CA GLU A 161 11.59 -3.15 9.73
C GLU A 161 11.81 -4.41 8.88
N ALA A 162 12.32 -5.49 9.48
CA ALA A 162 12.52 -6.75 8.80
C ALA A 162 11.20 -7.33 8.26
N ASP A 163 10.13 -7.24 9.05
CA ASP A 163 8.79 -7.68 8.64
C ASP A 163 8.26 -6.87 7.44
N TYR A 164 8.42 -5.55 7.49
CA TYR A 164 8.08 -4.64 6.40
C TYR A 164 8.85 -4.97 5.12
N GLU A 165 10.18 -5.10 5.21
CA GLU A 165 11.02 -5.42 4.05
C GLU A 165 10.68 -6.79 3.44
N ARG A 166 10.30 -7.78 4.25
CA ARG A 166 9.84 -9.08 3.75
C ARG A 166 8.53 -8.95 2.98
N ARG A 167 7.52 -8.28 3.56
CA ARG A 167 6.21 -8.06 2.91
C ARG A 167 6.34 -7.26 1.62
N ARG A 168 7.12 -6.19 1.63
CA ARG A 168 7.37 -5.34 0.46
C ARG A 168 8.05 -6.12 -0.66
N ARG A 169 9.07 -6.91 -0.35
CA ARG A 169 9.74 -7.76 -1.36
C ARG A 169 8.82 -8.82 -1.95
N GLN A 170 7.92 -9.38 -1.15
CA GLN A 170 6.93 -10.33 -1.65
C GLN A 170 5.98 -9.66 -2.66
N LEU A 171 5.36 -8.54 -2.27
CA LEU A 171 4.45 -7.79 -3.15
C LEU A 171 5.12 -7.31 -4.44
N GLN A 172 6.40 -6.91 -4.36
CA GLN A 172 7.16 -6.53 -5.54
C GLN A 172 7.38 -7.70 -6.51
N ARG A 173 7.67 -8.90 -6.01
CA ARG A 173 7.78 -10.08 -6.87
C ARG A 173 6.45 -10.43 -7.54
N GLU A 174 5.35 -10.35 -6.81
CA GLU A 174 4.01 -10.61 -7.36
C GLU A 174 3.61 -9.57 -8.42
N LEU A 175 4.09 -8.34 -8.32
CA LEU A 175 3.94 -7.31 -9.35
C LEU A 175 4.81 -7.58 -10.59
N ASP A 176 6.05 -8.03 -10.39
CA ASP A 176 6.98 -8.34 -11.48
C ASP A 176 6.56 -9.60 -12.25
N ASP A 177 6.05 -10.62 -11.55
CA ASP A 177 5.55 -11.88 -12.15
C ASP A 177 4.23 -11.69 -12.93
N GLY A 178 3.48 -10.62 -12.63
CA GLY A 178 2.22 -10.29 -13.28
C GLY A 178 2.35 -9.40 -14.52
N ARG A 179 3.57 -9.07 -14.95
CA ARG A 179 3.88 -8.19 -16.08
C ARG A 179 4.34 -8.99 -17.30
#